data_AF-A0A178IJD3-F1
#
_entry.id   AF-A0A178IJD3-F1
#
_cell.length_a   1.000
_cell.length_b   1.000
_cell.length_c   1.000
_cell.angle_alpha   90.00
_cell.angle_beta   90.00
_cell.angle_gamma   90.00
#
_symmetry.space_group_name_H-M   'P 1'
#
loop_
_entity.id
_entity.type
_entity.pdbx_description
1 polymer ?
#
loop_
_entity_poly.entity_id
_entity_poly.type
_entity_poly.pdbx_seq_one_letter_code
_entity_poly.pdbx_strand_id
1 'polypeptide(L)'
;MIDSRVIDLALLFVGLVVAVAAVWLQWGHFKRSHPAHPQGSATTAPFGASPHRRWKNLYWREVRATFFLALISLIMVGFTVVFHKEVTMPGVVSIVFWLGMFFYNLWVAQWLAWRIATRRKR
;
A
#
# COMPACT_ATOMS: atom_id res chain seq x y z
N MET A 1 30.28 7.92 24.20
CA MET A 1 30.51 7.23 22.92
C MET A 1 29.18 6.61 22.52
N ILE A 2 28.52 7.15 21.48
CA ILE A 2 27.20 6.63 21.07
C ILE A 2 27.44 5.29 20.38
N ASP A 3 26.74 4.25 20.85
CA ASP A 3 26.87 2.89 20.32
C ASP A 3 26.33 2.85 18.88
N SER A 4 27.12 2.33 17.93
CA SER A 4 26.72 2.22 16.52
C SER A 4 25.41 1.46 16.34
N ARG A 5 25.08 0.55 17.26
CA ARG A 5 23.78 -0.15 17.28
C ARG A 5 22.60 0.79 17.49
N VAL A 6 22.76 1.83 18.32
CA VAL A 6 21.72 2.82 18.60
C VAL A 6 21.48 3.69 17.36
N ILE A 7 22.54 4.00 16.60
CA ILE A 7 22.44 4.76 15.35
C ILE A 7 21.72 3.93 14.27
N ASP A 8 22.08 2.65 14.11
CA ASP A 8 21.40 1.72 13.18
C ASP A 8 19.91 1.59 13.52
N LEU A 9 19.56 1.47 14.80
CA LEU A 9 18.18 1.37 15.28
C LEU A 9 17.38 2.66 15.03
N ALA A 10 18.01 3.82 15.22
CA ALA A 10 17.40 5.11 14.93
C ALA A 10 17.13 5.29 13.43
N LEU A 11 18.09 4.93 12.57
CA LEU A 11 17.94 4.98 11.12
C LEU A 11 16.85 4.03 10.61
N LEU A 12 16.79 2.81 11.17
CA LEU A 12 15.70 1.85 10.95
C LEU A 12 14.34 2.43 11.29
N PHE A 13 14.23 3.06 12.47
CA PHE A 13 12.98 3.66 12.92
C PHE A 13 12.55 4.81 12.01
N VAL A 14 13.48 5.69 11.63
CA VAL A 14 13.22 6.77 10.67
C VAL A 14 12.78 6.22 9.32
N GLY A 15 13.46 5.19 8.80
CA GLY A 15 13.09 4.54 7.54
C GLY A 15 11.70 3.90 7.58
N LEU A 16 11.35 3.25 8.69
CA LEU A 16 10.02 2.69 8.91
C LEU A 16 8.95 3.79 8.96
N VAL A 17 9.21 4.89 9.66
CA VAL A 17 8.29 6.04 9.72
C VAL A 17 8.09 6.65 8.33
N VAL A 18 9.15 6.81 7.54
CA VAL A 18 9.06 7.31 6.15
C VAL A 18 8.26 6.34 5.27
N ALA A 19 8.50 5.03 5.40
CA ALA A 19 7.75 4.00 4.68
C ALA A 19 6.25 4.06 4.97
N VAL A 20 5.90 4.11 6.26
CA VAL A 20 4.51 4.23 6.72
C VAL A 20 3.90 5.55 6.23
N ALA A 21 4.62 6.65 6.32
CA ALA A 21 4.17 7.96 5.84
C ALA A 21 3.94 7.97 4.32
N ALA A 22 4.82 7.37 3.53
CA ALA A 22 4.67 7.28 2.07
C ALA A 22 3.42 6.48 1.69
N VAL A 23 3.22 5.31 2.31
CA VAL A 23 2.00 4.49 2.10
C VAL A 23 0.76 5.24 2.57
N TRP A 24 0.83 5.94 3.69
CA TRP A 24 -0.29 6.73 4.22
C TRP A 24 -0.67 7.89 3.29
N LEU A 25 0.32 8.65 2.79
CA LEU A 25 0.11 9.75 1.85
C LEU A 25 -0.46 9.23 0.52
N GLN A 26 0.07 8.11 0.02
CA GLN A 26 -0.47 7.46 -1.19
C GLN A 26 -1.89 6.97 -0.96
N TRP A 27 -2.20 6.36 0.19
CA TRP A 27 -3.54 5.93 0.55
C TRP A 27 -4.51 7.11 0.71
N GLY A 28 -4.06 8.22 1.28
CA GLY A 28 -4.82 9.46 1.40
C GLY A 28 -5.14 10.07 0.03
N HIS A 29 -4.13 10.21 -0.83
CA HIS A 29 -4.29 10.67 -2.22
C HIS A 29 -5.24 9.75 -2.99
N PHE A 30 -5.08 8.44 -2.83
CA PHE A 30 -5.92 7.44 -3.46
C PHE A 30 -7.39 7.54 -3.03
N LYS A 31 -7.66 7.67 -1.72
CA LYS A 31 -9.03 7.88 -1.19
C LYS A 31 -9.67 9.16 -1.69
N ARG A 32 -8.90 10.25 -1.84
CA ARG A 32 -9.38 11.51 -2.41
C ARG A 32 -9.73 11.36 -3.90
N SER A 33 -8.89 10.65 -4.64
CA SER A 33 -9.06 10.43 -6.08
C SER A 33 -10.17 9.41 -6.41
N HIS A 34 -10.41 8.46 -5.51
CA HIS A 34 -11.38 7.37 -5.67
C HIS A 34 -12.28 7.30 -4.42
N PRO A 35 -13.27 8.19 -4.26
CA PRO A 35 -14.12 8.19 -3.09
C PRO A 35 -14.97 6.90 -3.00
N ALA A 36 -14.86 6.20 -1.86
CA ALA A 36 -15.58 4.95 -1.60
C ALA A 36 -17.11 5.15 -1.51
N HIS A 37 -17.57 6.38 -1.25
CA HIS A 37 -18.96 6.79 -1.30
C HIS A 37 -19.13 7.94 -2.30
N PRO A 38 -20.17 7.92 -3.16
CA PRO A 38 -20.56 9.16 -3.82
C PRO A 38 -20.95 10.19 -2.75
N GLN A 39 -20.42 11.40 -2.85
CA GLN A 39 -20.78 12.57 -2.04
C GLN A 39 -22.22 13.08 -2.32
N GLY A 40 -23.12 12.20 -2.72
CA GLY A 40 -24.51 12.54 -3.02
C GLY A 40 -25.42 11.35 -2.80
N SER A 41 -26.50 11.60 -2.04
CA SER A 41 -27.63 10.72 -1.76
C SER A 41 -27.40 9.60 -0.74
N ALA A 42 -27.39 10.01 0.54
CA ALA A 42 -27.85 9.14 1.62
C ALA A 42 -29.38 9.03 1.54
N THR A 43 -29.87 8.08 0.76
CA THR A 43 -31.25 7.60 0.87
C THR A 43 -31.21 6.08 1.06
N THR A 44 -31.35 5.71 2.33
CA THR A 44 -32.12 4.56 2.82
C THR A 44 -32.32 3.37 1.85
N ALA A 45 -31.66 2.26 2.16
CA ALA A 45 -32.18 0.93 1.84
C ALA A 45 -32.00 0.06 3.11
N PRO A 46 -33.07 -0.22 3.88
CA PRO A 46 -32.95 -0.89 5.18
C PRO A 46 -32.81 -2.41 5.10
N PHE A 47 -33.01 -3.05 3.96
CA PHE A 47 -32.92 -4.51 3.84
C PHE A 47 -32.24 -4.91 2.52
N GLY A 48 -31.20 -5.72 2.63
CA GLY A 48 -30.42 -6.24 1.50
C GLY A 48 -29.32 -5.28 1.05
N ALA A 49 -28.08 -5.54 1.47
CA ALA A 49 -26.93 -4.95 0.79
C ALA A 49 -27.00 -5.36 -0.68
N SER A 50 -27.30 -4.42 -1.58
CA SER A 50 -27.40 -4.73 -3.01
C SER A 50 -26.15 -5.49 -3.47
N PRO A 51 -26.25 -6.46 -4.40
CA PRO A 51 -25.10 -7.22 -4.90
C PRO A 51 -23.94 -6.32 -5.33
N HIS A 52 -24.27 -5.12 -5.83
CA HIS A 52 -23.32 -4.06 -6.16
C HIS A 52 -22.55 -3.49 -4.95
N ARG A 53 -23.21 -3.23 -3.81
CA ARG A 53 -22.54 -2.81 -2.56
C ARG A 53 -21.62 -3.90 -2.03
N ARG A 54 -22.04 -5.16 -2.07
CA ARG A 54 -21.21 -6.31 -1.63
C ARG A 54 -19.97 -6.47 -2.52
N TRP A 55 -20.14 -6.39 -3.84
CA TRP A 55 -19.05 -6.40 -4.81
C TRP A 55 -18.07 -5.26 -4.58
N LYS A 56 -18.57 -4.03 -4.40
CA LYS A 56 -17.75 -2.84 -4.14
C LYS A 56 -16.94 -2.97 -2.85
N ASN A 57 -17.54 -3.47 -1.77
CA ASN A 57 -16.84 -3.68 -0.50
C ASN A 57 -15.75 -4.74 -0.60
N LEU A 58 -15.98 -5.83 -1.35
CA LEU A 58 -14.97 -6.87 -1.58
C LEU A 58 -13.76 -6.31 -2.35
N TYR A 59 -14.03 -5.54 -3.41
CA TYR A 59 -13.00 -4.89 -4.21
C TYR A 59 -12.20 -3.84 -3.42
N TRP A 60 -12.86 -3.04 -2.56
CA TRP A 60 -12.15 -2.11 -1.68
C TRP A 60 -11.30 -2.82 -0.63
N ARG A 61 -11.67 -4.04 -0.22
CA ARG A 61 -10.83 -4.88 0.64
C ARG A 61 -9.59 -5.36 -0.10
N GLU A 62 -9.71 -5.76 -1.37
CA GLU A 62 -8.58 -6.15 -2.22
C GLU A 62 -7.62 -4.98 -2.47
N VAL A 63 -8.15 -3.77 -2.70
CA VAL A 63 -7.34 -2.55 -2.80
C VAL A 63 -6.57 -2.29 -1.49
N ARG A 64 -7.20 -2.42 -0.32
CA ARG A 64 -6.50 -2.27 0.96
C ARG A 64 -5.41 -3.33 1.15
N ALA A 65 -5.70 -4.58 0.78
CA ALA A 65 -4.75 -5.67 0.87
C ALA A 65 -3.52 -5.43 -0.03
N THR A 66 -3.72 -4.91 -1.24
CA THR A 66 -2.61 -4.56 -2.14
C THR A 66 -1.76 -3.40 -1.63
N PHE A 67 -2.36 -2.36 -1.02
CA PHE A 67 -1.59 -1.34 -0.30
C PHE A 67 -0.78 -1.90 0.87
N PHE A 68 -1.34 -2.87 1.61
CA PHE A 68 -0.63 -3.54 2.69
C PHE A 68 0.54 -4.39 2.17
N LEU A 69 0.36 -5.09 1.04
CA LEU A 69 1.44 -5.82 0.36
C LEU A 69 2.55 -4.87 -0.15
N ALA A 70 2.19 -3.67 -0.61
CA ALA A 70 3.17 -2.65 -0.95
C ALA A 70 4.00 -2.24 0.28
N LEU A 71 3.36 -2.04 1.43
CA LEU A 71 4.06 -1.75 2.68
C LEU A 71 5.03 -2.88 3.09
N ILE A 72 4.58 -4.13 3.03
CA ILE A 72 5.44 -5.30 3.29
C ILE A 72 6.64 -5.30 2.35
N SER A 73 6.43 -5.00 1.07
CA SER A 73 7.52 -4.96 0.08
C SER A 73 8.59 -3.93 0.47
N LEU A 74 8.17 -2.75 0.95
CA LEU A 74 9.12 -1.72 1.41
C LEU A 74 9.85 -2.13 2.70
N ILE A 75 9.15 -2.81 3.62
CA ILE A 75 9.77 -3.36 4.84
C ILE A 75 10.84 -4.39 4.47
N MET A 76 10.60 -5.23 3.47
CA MET A 76 11.58 -6.22 3.00
C MET A 76 12.81 -5.60 2.33
N VAL A 77 12.66 -4.45 1.65
CA VAL A 77 13.81 -3.65 1.20
C VAL A 77 14.64 -3.19 2.40
N GLY A 78 13.99 -2.59 3.40
CA GLY A 78 14.66 -2.15 4.63
C GLY A 78 15.36 -3.30 5.37
N PHE A 79 14.70 -4.45 5.49
CA PHE A 79 15.27 -5.66 6.06
C PHE A 79 16.51 -6.12 5.29
N THR A 80 16.44 -6.15 3.95
CA THR A 80 17.59 -6.55 3.14
C THR A 80 18.78 -5.63 3.38
N VAL A 81 18.57 -4.30 3.41
CA VAL A 81 19.62 -3.29 3.64
C VAL A 81 20.25 -3.40 5.03
N VAL A 82 19.45 -3.71 6.06
CA VAL A 82 19.91 -3.75 7.46
C VAL A 82 20.71 -5.01 7.76
N PHE A 83 20.24 -6.15 7.26
CA PHE A 83 20.85 -7.45 7.54
C PHE A 83 22.00 -7.78 6.58
N HIS A 84 22.06 -7.15 5.40
CA HIS A 84 23.18 -7.28 4.46
C HIS A 84 23.99 -5.99 4.44
N LYS A 85 24.87 -5.83 5.43
CA LYS A 85 25.78 -4.68 5.53
C LYS A 85 26.82 -4.65 4.38
N GLU A 86 27.06 -5.78 3.74
CA GLU A 86 27.88 -5.89 2.54
C GLU A 86 27.01 -5.94 1.29
N VAL A 87 27.45 -5.22 0.24
CA VAL A 87 26.77 -5.21 -1.05
C VAL A 87 27.03 -6.54 -1.75
N THR A 88 26.14 -7.49 -1.54
CA THR A 88 26.18 -8.80 -2.19
C THR A 88 25.21 -8.83 -3.39
N MET A 89 25.56 -9.58 -4.45
CA MET A 89 24.67 -9.77 -5.61
C MET A 89 23.26 -10.28 -5.21
N PRO A 90 23.12 -11.27 -4.31
CA PRO A 90 21.80 -11.68 -3.80
C PRO A 90 21.03 -10.55 -3.10
N GLY A 91 21.73 -9.72 -2.31
CA GLY A 91 21.13 -8.56 -1.64
C GLY A 91 20.61 -7.52 -2.64
N VAL A 92 21.39 -7.21 -3.67
CA VAL A 92 20.97 -6.29 -4.75
C VAL A 92 19.76 -6.84 -5.51
N VAL A 93 19.78 -8.12 -5.89
CA VAL A 93 18.65 -8.78 -6.57
C VAL A 93 17.39 -8.75 -5.70
N SER A 94 17.51 -9.04 -4.40
CA SER A 94 16.41 -8.96 -3.45
C SER A 94 15.82 -7.54 -3.37
N ILE A 95 16.66 -6.50 -3.28
CA ILE A 95 16.21 -5.10 -3.25
C ILE A 95 15.43 -4.75 -4.52
N VAL A 96 15.96 -5.09 -5.70
CA VAL A 96 15.29 -4.84 -6.98
C VAL A 96 13.95 -5.57 -7.05
N PHE A 97 13.91 -6.83 -6.61
CA PHE A 97 12.68 -7.63 -6.57
C PHE A 97 11.62 -6.97 -5.67
N TRP A 98 11.97 -6.60 -4.44
CA TRP A 98 11.02 -6.01 -3.50
C TRP A 98 10.57 -4.61 -3.91
N LEU A 99 11.45 -3.81 -4.53
CA LEU A 99 11.04 -2.55 -5.16
C LEU A 99 10.08 -2.79 -6.32
N GLY A 100 10.34 -3.79 -7.17
CA GLY A 100 9.43 -4.20 -8.23
C GLY A 100 8.06 -4.60 -7.68
N MET A 101 8.03 -5.41 -6.63
CA MET A 101 6.79 -5.80 -5.94
C MET A 101 6.05 -4.60 -5.34
N PHE A 102 6.78 -3.62 -4.78
CA PHE A 102 6.18 -2.38 -4.27
C PHE A 102 5.44 -1.62 -5.38
N PHE A 103 6.10 -1.35 -6.51
CA PHE A 103 5.49 -0.63 -7.63
C PHE A 103 4.36 -1.44 -8.28
N TYR A 104 4.53 -2.76 -8.41
CA TYR A 104 3.49 -3.65 -8.91
C TYR A 104 2.23 -3.59 -8.04
N ASN A 105 2.38 -3.70 -6.72
CA ASN A 105 1.24 -3.64 -5.78
C ASN A 105 0.52 -2.29 -5.83
N LEU A 106 1.25 -1.18 -5.98
CA LEU A 106 0.67 0.15 -6.16
C LEU A 106 -0.10 0.26 -7.49
N TRP A 107 0.48 -0.25 -8.58
CA TRP A 107 -0.18 -0.27 -9.89
C TRP A 107 -1.46 -1.11 -9.87
N VAL A 108 -1.43 -2.30 -9.26
CA VAL A 108 -2.62 -3.15 -9.11
C VAL A 108 -3.70 -2.43 -8.29
N ALA A 109 -3.33 -1.78 -7.18
CA ALA A 109 -4.27 -1.03 -6.36
C ALA A 109 -4.93 0.12 -7.15
N GLN A 110 -4.16 0.86 -7.96
CA GLN A 110 -4.66 1.90 -8.86
C GLN A 110 -5.59 1.34 -9.95
N TRP A 111 -5.22 0.24 -10.57
CA TRP A 111 -6.02 -0.40 -11.61
C TRP A 111 -7.35 -0.96 -11.06
N LEU A 112 -7.33 -1.58 -9.87
CA LEU A 112 -8.56 -2.02 -9.18
C LEU A 112 -9.48 -0.82 -8.88
N ALA A 113 -8.93 0.30 -8.41
CA ALA A 113 -9.68 1.53 -8.19
C ALA A 113 -10.36 2.06 -9.46
N TRP A 114 -9.58 2.11 -10.54
CA TRP A 114 -10.06 2.57 -11.84
C TRP A 114 -11.19 1.68 -12.36
N ARG A 115 -11.07 0.36 -12.20
CA ARG A 115 -12.11 -0.61 -12.59
C ARG A 115 -13.41 -0.40 -11.81
N ILE A 116 -13.34 -0.10 -10.52
CA ILE A 116 -14.51 0.23 -9.69
C ILE A 116 -15.17 1.52 -10.20
N ALA A 117 -14.37 2.53 -10.56
CA ALA A 117 -14.87 3.81 -11.05
C ALA A 117 -15.52 3.71 -12.44
N THR A 118 -14.95 2.91 -13.35
CA THR A 118 -15.44 2.76 -14.74
C THR A 118 -16.65 1.86 -14.87
N ARG A 119 -16.80 0.80 -14.05
CA ARG A 119 -18.04 -0.02 -14.01
C ARG A 119 -19.28 0.73 -13.54
N ARG A 120 -19.14 1.98 -13.07
CA ARG A 120 -20.27 2.87 -12.75
C ARG A 120 -20.84 3.59 -13.98
N LYS A 121 -20.11 3.61 -15.10
CA LYS A 121 -20.47 4.35 -16.33
C LYS A 121 -21.02 3.47 -17.46
N ARG A 122 -20.98 2.15 -17.34
CA ARG A 122 -21.64 1.19 -18.25
C ARG A 122 -22.82 0.59 -17.51
#